data_AF-A0A3B1D3V2-F1
#
_entry.id   AF-A0A3B1D3V2-F1
#
_cell.length_a   1.000
_cell.length_b   1.000
_cell.length_c   1.000
_cell.angle_alpha   90.00
_cell.angle_beta   90.00
_cell.angle_gamma   90.00
#
_symmetry.space_group_name_H-M   'P 1'
#
loop_
_entity.id
_entity.type
_entity.pdbx_description
1 polymer ?
#
loop_
_entity_poly.entity_id
_entity_poly.type
_entity_poly.pdbx_seq_one_letter_code
_entity_poly.pdbx_strand_id
1 'polypeptide(L)'
;MNIKNVVILGSTGSIGINTLKVIQQFPKRFKVIGLTAYNNFKLLEKQIQKFGPTYVAASDKGRDYLKSRINTRKTRILNVVEDLEELVSLKQVDLIVIAMRGS
;
A
#
# COMPACT_ATOMS: atom_id res chain seq x y z
N MET A 1 -17.19 16.99 1.36
CA MET A 1 -16.44 15.99 2.17
C MET A 1 -15.02 15.92 1.63
N ASN A 2 -14.01 15.88 2.50
CA ASN A 2 -12.62 15.74 2.06
C ASN A 2 -12.31 14.27 1.71
N ILE A 3 -11.46 14.02 0.72
CA ILE A 3 -11.02 12.66 0.37
C ILE A 3 -10.14 12.13 1.51
N LYS A 4 -10.42 10.90 1.97
CA LYS A 4 -9.65 10.23 3.01
C LYS A 4 -8.47 9.48 2.40
N ASN A 5 -7.27 9.78 2.86
CA ASN A 5 -6.04 9.10 2.48
C ASN A 5 -5.86 7.83 3.30
N VAL A 6 -5.78 6.69 2.63
CA VAL A 6 -5.78 5.36 3.23
C VAL A 6 -4.43 4.68 3.04
N VAL A 7 -3.92 4.08 4.11
CA VAL A 7 -2.82 3.12 4.09
C VAL A 7 -3.38 1.74 4.41
N ILE A 8 -3.01 0.73 3.60
CA ILE A 8 -3.43 -0.67 3.81
C ILE A 8 -2.20 -1.52 4.11
N LEU A 9 -2.14 -2.01 5.34
CA LEU A 9 -1.07 -2.90 5.79
C LEU A 9 -1.45 -4.34 5.44
N GLY A 10 -0.69 -5.03 4.58
CA GLY A 10 -1.04 -6.37 4.11
C GLY A 10 -2.07 -6.37 2.97
N SER A 11 -1.87 -5.50 1.96
CA SER A 11 -2.81 -5.28 0.85
C SER A 11 -3.07 -6.51 -0.02
N THR A 12 -2.17 -7.49 -0.02
CA THR A 12 -2.28 -8.72 -0.80
C THR A 12 -2.99 -9.86 -0.06
N GLY A 13 -3.37 -9.66 1.20
CA GLY A 13 -4.22 -10.59 1.96
C GLY A 13 -5.70 -10.45 1.58
N SER A 14 -6.55 -11.38 2.06
CA SER A 14 -8.00 -11.36 1.77
C SER A 14 -8.68 -10.05 2.21
N ILE A 15 -8.38 -9.58 3.43
CA ILE A 15 -8.89 -8.31 3.96
C ILE A 15 -8.42 -7.16 3.07
N GLY A 16 -7.11 -7.04 2.82
CA GLY A 16 -6.56 -5.96 1.99
C GLY A 16 -7.12 -5.93 0.56
N ILE A 17 -7.28 -7.10 -0.07
CA ILE A 17 -7.90 -7.22 -1.40
C ILE A 17 -9.35 -6.74 -1.37
N ASN A 18 -10.12 -7.15 -0.38
CA ASN A 18 -11.52 -6.76 -0.27
C ASN A 18 -11.67 -5.27 0.08
N THR A 19 -10.80 -4.72 0.93
CA THR A 19 -10.73 -3.27 1.20
C THR A 19 -10.47 -2.50 -0.09
N LEU A 20 -9.51 -2.94 -0.93
CA LEU A 20 -9.23 -2.31 -2.21
C LEU A 20 -10.41 -2.38 -3.19
N LYS A 21 -11.18 -3.48 -3.19
CA LYS A 21 -12.42 -3.59 -3.99
C LYS A 21 -13.46 -2.57 -3.53
N VAL A 22 -13.62 -2.37 -2.22
CA VAL A 22 -14.54 -1.34 -1.68
C VAL A 22 -14.05 0.06 -2.06
N ILE A 23 -12.77 0.38 -1.84
CA ILE A 23 -12.20 1.70 -2.20
C ILE A 23 -12.42 2.01 -3.68
N GLN A 24 -12.28 1.02 -4.56
CA GLN A 24 -12.53 1.19 -6.00
C GLN A 24 -13.96 1.66 -6.31
N GLN A 25 -14.96 1.28 -5.50
CA GLN A 25 -16.35 1.74 -5.69
C GLN A 25 -16.59 3.16 -5.19
N PHE A 26 -15.67 3.75 -4.41
CA PHE A 26 -15.83 5.06 -3.79
C PHE A 26 -14.63 5.99 -4.04
N PRO A 27 -14.23 6.26 -5.30
CA PRO A 27 -13.03 7.05 -5.63
C PRO A 27 -13.13 8.53 -5.20
N LYS A 28 -14.35 9.05 -4.99
CA LYS A 28 -14.57 10.41 -4.46
C LYS A 28 -14.46 10.51 -2.93
N ARG A 29 -14.29 9.37 -2.24
CA ARG A 29 -14.22 9.30 -0.76
C ARG A 29 -12.87 8.84 -0.27
N PHE A 30 -12.18 7.97 -1.02
CA PHE A 30 -10.92 7.36 -0.59
C PHE A 30 -9.84 7.47 -1.65
N LYS A 31 -8.61 7.71 -1.20
CA LYS A 31 -7.40 7.63 -2.01
C LYS A 31 -6.40 6.71 -1.31
N VAL A 32 -5.90 5.71 -2.02
CA VAL A 32 -4.84 4.86 -1.51
C VAL A 32 -3.53 5.61 -1.63
N ILE A 33 -2.88 5.90 -0.50
CA ILE A 33 -1.56 6.55 -0.49
C ILE A 33 -0.44 5.60 -0.07
N GLY A 34 -0.78 4.49 0.61
CA GLY A 34 0.19 3.49 1.06
C GLY A 34 -0.34 2.07 0.90
N LEU A 35 0.49 1.17 0.37
CA LEU A 35 0.24 -0.28 0.33
C LEU A 35 1.44 -1.03 0.91
N THR A 36 1.18 -2.10 1.67
CA THR A 36 2.27 -2.97 2.13
C THR A 36 2.01 -4.45 1.83
N ALA A 37 3.06 -5.20 1.50
CA ALA A 37 2.99 -6.65 1.39
C ALA A 37 4.34 -7.33 1.67
N TYR A 38 4.31 -8.51 2.30
CA TYR A 38 5.52 -9.24 2.66
C TYR A 38 6.02 -10.21 1.57
N ASN A 39 5.12 -10.82 0.78
CA ASN A 39 5.48 -11.90 -0.17
C ASN A 39 4.89 -11.78 -1.59
N ASN A 40 3.61 -11.44 -1.75
CA ASN A 40 2.92 -11.54 -3.05
C ASN A 40 3.18 -10.30 -3.94
N PHE A 41 4.44 -10.14 -4.38
CA PHE A 41 4.90 -8.93 -5.07
C PHE A 41 4.28 -8.73 -6.44
N LYS A 42 3.94 -9.82 -7.15
CA LYS A 42 3.22 -9.75 -8.43
C LYS A 42 1.82 -9.14 -8.26
N LEU A 43 1.11 -9.48 -7.18
CA LEU A 43 -0.17 -8.86 -6.88
C LEU A 43 0.02 -7.42 -6.40
N LEU A 44 1.02 -7.16 -5.56
CA LEU A 44 1.34 -5.82 -5.10
C LEU A 44 1.66 -4.89 -6.29
N GLU A 45 2.45 -5.31 -7.27
CA GLU A 45 2.72 -4.57 -8.52
C GLU A 45 1.42 -4.18 -9.24
N LYS A 46 0.50 -5.13 -9.42
CA LYS A 46 -0.82 -4.86 -10.03
C LYS A 46 -1.62 -3.84 -9.23
N GLN A 47 -1.58 -3.91 -7.89
CA GLN A 47 -2.25 -2.94 -7.03
C GLN A 47 -1.60 -1.55 -7.16
N ILE A 48 -0.28 -1.47 -7.26
CA ILE A 48 0.44 -0.20 -7.46
C ILE A 48 0.04 0.44 -8.78
N GLN A 49 0.04 -0.31 -9.87
CA GLN A 49 -0.35 0.19 -11.19
C GLN A 49 -1.80 0.70 -11.21
N LYS A 50 -2.70 0.01 -10.50
CA LYS A 50 -4.13 0.34 -10.46
C LYS A 50 -4.44 1.55 -9.57
N PHE A 51 -3.82 1.64 -8.41
CA PHE A 51 -4.18 2.64 -7.39
C PHE A 51 -3.19 3.81 -7.30
N GLY A 52 -2.01 3.70 -7.91
CA GLY A 52 -0.98 4.74 -7.95
C GLY A 52 -0.58 5.29 -6.58
N PRO A 53 -0.32 4.46 -5.55
CA PRO A 53 0.03 4.94 -4.23
C PRO A 53 1.37 5.70 -4.25
N THR A 54 1.49 6.71 -3.39
CA THR A 54 2.74 7.45 -3.19
C THR A 54 3.78 6.61 -2.47
N TYR A 55 3.36 5.70 -1.60
CA TYR A 55 4.24 4.86 -0.80
C TYR A 55 3.90 3.37 -0.96
N VAL A 56 4.93 2.55 -1.00
CA VAL A 56 4.80 1.09 -0.97
C VAL A 56 5.84 0.53 -0.03
N ALA A 57 5.44 -0.30 0.93
CA ALA A 57 6.40 -1.01 1.78
C ALA A 57 6.42 -2.50 1.44
N ALA A 58 7.60 -3.05 1.20
CA ALA A 58 7.79 -4.48 0.90
C ALA A 58 9.00 -5.03 1.65
N SER A 59 9.10 -6.36 1.76
CA SER A 59 10.32 -7.03 2.23
C SER A 59 11.46 -6.82 1.22
N ASP A 60 12.71 -7.10 1.59
CA ASP A 60 13.88 -6.90 0.72
C ASP A 60 13.71 -7.50 -0.67
N LYS A 61 13.28 -8.76 -0.73
CA LYS A 61 12.97 -9.46 -1.99
C LYS A 61 11.92 -8.72 -2.81
N GLY A 62 10.91 -8.15 -2.15
CA GLY A 62 9.86 -7.37 -2.79
C GLY A 62 10.34 -6.01 -3.29
N ARG A 63 11.19 -5.32 -2.51
CA ARG A 63 11.79 -4.06 -2.94
C ARG A 63 12.61 -4.26 -4.21
N ASP A 64 13.46 -5.27 -4.23
CA ASP A 64 14.28 -5.60 -5.40
C ASP A 64 13.44 -6.00 -6.60
N TYR A 65 12.38 -6.79 -6.38
CA TYR A 65 11.40 -7.11 -7.42
C TYR A 65 10.74 -5.86 -8.01
N LEU A 66 10.37 -4.88 -7.19
CA LEU A 66 9.58 -3.72 -7.61
C LEU A 66 10.43 -2.60 -8.25
N LYS A 67 11.70 -2.42 -7.85
CA LYS A 67 12.57 -1.33 -8.33
C LYS A 67 12.59 -1.16 -9.85
N SER A 68 12.56 -2.27 -10.61
CA SER A 68 12.59 -2.25 -12.08
C SER A 68 11.20 -2.36 -12.73
N ARG A 69 10.13 -2.50 -11.94
CA ARG A 69 8.75 -2.79 -12.42
C ARG A 69 7.77 -1.66 -12.20
N ILE A 70 8.11 -0.70 -11.35
CA ILE A 70 7.25 0.45 -11.06
C ILE A 70 7.99 1.76 -11.30
N ASN A 71 7.23 2.84 -11.47
CA ASN A 71 7.81 4.17 -11.59
C ASN A 71 8.18 4.73 -10.21
N THR A 72 9.44 4.53 -9.81
CA THR A 72 9.98 4.98 -8.52
C THR A 72 10.00 6.51 -8.35
N ARG A 73 9.81 7.29 -9.42
CA ARG A 73 9.62 8.75 -9.34
C ARG A 73 8.25 9.13 -8.79
N LYS A 74 7.24 8.26 -8.95
CA LYS A 74 5.87 8.48 -8.46
C LYS A 74 5.56 7.72 -7.18
N THR A 75 6.24 6.60 -6.94
CA THR A 75 6.00 5.71 -5.81
C THR A 75 7.31 5.42 -5.09
N ARG A 76 7.42 5.87 -3.83
CA ARG A 76 8.55 5.59 -2.95
C ARG A 76 8.44 4.16 -2.41
N ILE A 77 9.47 3.34 -2.62
CA ILE A 77 9.57 1.98 -2.10
C ILE A 77 10.27 2.01 -0.74
N LEU A 78 9.64 1.42 0.26
CA LEU A 78 10.03 1.36 1.67
C LEU A 78 10.26 -0.08 2.12
N ASN A 79 11.00 -0.27 3.20
CA ASN A 79 11.13 -1.54 3.91
C ASN A 79 9.90 -1.77 4.80
N VAL A 80 9.23 -2.90 4.62
CA VAL A 80 8.03 -3.25 5.40
C VAL A 80 8.31 -3.55 6.88
N VAL A 81 9.56 -3.84 7.25
CA VAL A 81 9.96 -4.12 8.64
C VAL A 81 10.48 -2.85 9.33
N GLU A 82 11.30 -2.06 8.64
CA GLU A 82 12.02 -0.92 9.24
C GLU A 82 11.24 0.39 9.13
N ASP A 83 10.55 0.63 8.01
CA ASP A 83 9.98 1.95 7.69
C ASP A 83 8.47 2.03 7.94
N LEU A 84 7.87 0.99 8.54
CA LEU A 84 6.42 0.88 8.68
C LEU A 84 5.87 1.97 9.62
N GLU A 85 6.58 2.24 10.71
CA GLU A 85 6.22 3.26 11.70
C GLU A 85 6.22 4.67 11.07
N GLU A 86 7.22 4.98 10.23
CA GLU A 86 7.27 6.24 9.50
C GLU A 86 6.07 6.38 8.56
N LEU A 87 5.75 5.32 7.79
CA LEU A 87 4.65 5.32 6.85
C LEU A 87 3.30 5.61 7.52
N VAL A 88 3.03 4.96 8.66
CA VAL A 88 1.75 5.12 9.38
C VAL A 88 1.66 6.44 10.14
N SER A 89 2.79 7.05 10.47
CA SER A 89 2.87 8.32 11.19
C SER A 89 2.81 9.57 10.29
N LEU A 90 2.75 9.40 8.97
CA LEU A 90 2.63 10.51 8.03
C LEU A 90 1.36 11.33 8.30
N LYS A 91 1.50 12.65 8.51
CA LYS A 91 0.38 13.56 8.80
C LYS A 91 -0.76 13.55 7.77
N GLN A 92 -0.46 13.16 6.53
CA GLN A 92 -1.44 13.06 5.45
C GLN A 92 -2.28 11.78 5.50
N VAL A 93 -1.98 10.82 6.38
CA VAL A 93 -2.73 9.58 6.54
C VAL A 93 -3.96 9.85 7.41
N ASP A 94 -5.15 9.59 6.87
CA ASP A 94 -6.40 9.71 7.62
C ASP A 94 -6.86 8.39 8.23
N LEU A 95 -6.54 7.28 7.57
CA LEU A 95 -7.05 5.96 7.91
C LEU A 95 -6.01 4.88 7.62
N ILE A 96 -5.84 3.97 8.58
CA ILE A 96 -4.99 2.80 8.45
C ILE A 96 -5.88 1.56 8.54
N VAL A 97 -5.73 0.66 7.56
CA VAL A 97 -6.37 -0.66 7.58
C VAL A 97 -5.30 -1.70 7.88
N ILE A 98 -5.41 -2.34 9.03
CA ILE A 98 -4.52 -3.43 9.45
C ILE A 98 -5.09 -4.75 8.90
N ALA A 99 -4.46 -5.26 7.84
CA ALA A 99 -4.82 -6.50 7.15
C ALA A 99 -3.65 -7.50 7.10
N MET A 100 -2.64 -7.30 7.94
CA MET A 100 -1.52 -8.21 8.13
C MET A 100 -1.96 -9.41 8.98
N ARG A 101 -1.33 -10.57 8.77
CA ARG A 101 -1.46 -11.69 9.71
C ARG A 101 -0.56 -11.42 10.90
N GLY A 102 -1.05 -11.69 12.11
CA GLY A 102 -0.22 -11.81 13.30
C GLY A 102 0.67 -13.06 13.21
N SER A 103 1.79 -13.01 13.93
CA SER A 103 2.64 -14.17 14.21
C SER A 103 1.96 -15.18 15.11
#